data_AF-A0A2N6D7K3-F1
#
_entry.id   AF-A0A2N6D7K3-F1
#
_cell.length_a   1.000
_cell.length_b   1.000
_cell.length_c   1.000
_cell.angle_alpha   90.00
_cell.angle_beta   90.00
_cell.angle_gamma   90.00
#
_symmetry.space_group_name_H-M   'P 1'
#
loop_
_entity.id
_entity.type
_entity.pdbx_description
1 polymer ?
#
loop_
_entity_poly.entity_id
_entity_poly.type
_entity_poly.pdbx_seq_one_letter_code
_entity_poly.pdbx_strand_id
1 'polypeptide(L)'
;MGKTFDVADNLVKTARTLKYDDFDAKDKVIKYAGKLISEEFGPSSLYMQKLGLIVFSPKDGNVLGNMGADEEHIKRSVFNSGLERLISLLEDVRDSIGGETASGDRIVVVKAKDKISAARITSHIKAKGYETITIKDTDDWKEKLDKLLS
;
A
#
# COMPACT_ATOMS: atom_id res chain seq x y z
N MET A 1 -0.91 -5.28 16.50
CA MET A 1 -0.41 -5.67 15.16
C MET A 1 -1.17 -6.86 14.57
N GLY A 2 -1.40 -7.97 15.29
CA GLY A 2 -2.14 -9.13 14.71
C GLY A 2 -3.52 -8.83 14.12
N LYS A 3 -4.39 -8.10 14.86
CA LYS A 3 -5.77 -7.83 14.39
C LYS A 3 -5.86 -7.02 13.09
N THR A 4 -4.98 -6.03 12.90
CA THR A 4 -4.98 -5.21 11.67
C THR A 4 -4.50 -6.02 10.48
N PHE A 5 -3.47 -6.85 10.68
CA PHE A 5 -2.99 -7.78 9.65
C PHE A 5 -4.08 -8.78 9.26
N ASP A 6 -4.79 -9.37 10.23
CA ASP A 6 -5.89 -10.30 9.97
C ASP A 6 -7.00 -9.63 9.14
N VAL A 7 -7.30 -8.35 9.41
CA VAL A 7 -8.25 -7.56 8.62
C VAL A 7 -7.75 -7.35 7.19
N ALA A 8 -6.47 -7.00 7.02
CA ALA A 8 -5.84 -6.82 5.70
C ALA A 8 -5.83 -8.13 4.90
N ASP A 9 -5.47 -9.25 5.52
CA ASP A 9 -5.45 -10.58 4.88
C ASP A 9 -6.85 -11.06 4.51
N ASN A 10 -7.84 -10.81 5.36
CA ASN A 10 -9.25 -11.10 5.04
C ASN A 10 -9.77 -10.24 3.87
N LEU A 11 -9.33 -8.99 3.74
CA LEU A 11 -9.67 -8.15 2.59
C LEU A 11 -9.07 -8.70 1.30
N VAL A 12 -7.81 -9.15 1.30
CA VAL A 12 -7.18 -9.81 0.15
C VAL A 12 -7.97 -11.05 -0.26
N LYS A 13 -8.31 -11.91 0.71
CA LYS A 13 -9.11 -13.13 0.47
C LYS A 13 -10.48 -12.80 -0.11
N THR A 14 -11.17 -11.81 0.45
CA THR A 14 -12.49 -11.39 -0.02
C THR A 14 -12.42 -10.85 -1.44
N ALA A 15 -11.42 -10.00 -1.74
CA ALA A 15 -11.21 -9.48 -3.09
C ALA A 15 -10.99 -10.60 -4.11
N ARG A 16 -10.17 -11.61 -3.80
CA ARG A 16 -9.92 -12.77 -4.67
C ARG A 16 -11.17 -13.61 -4.98
N THR A 17 -12.23 -13.50 -4.19
CA THR A 17 -13.49 -14.23 -4.41
C THR A 17 -14.53 -13.45 -5.21
N LEU A 18 -14.30 -12.17 -5.49
CA LEU A 18 -15.23 -11.33 -6.23
C LEU A 18 -15.39 -11.84 -7.67
N LYS A 19 -16.62 -11.98 -8.11
CA LYS A 19 -16.96 -12.32 -9.50
C LYS A 19 -17.49 -11.09 -10.23
N TYR A 20 -17.42 -11.16 -11.56
CA TYR A 20 -18.14 -10.21 -12.40
C TYR A 20 -19.62 -10.19 -12.00
N ASP A 21 -20.19 -8.99 -11.86
CA ASP A 21 -21.55 -8.68 -11.36
C ASP A 21 -21.71 -8.57 -9.82
N ASP A 22 -20.68 -8.88 -9.02
CA ASP A 22 -20.69 -8.68 -7.56
C ASP A 22 -20.41 -7.21 -7.16
N PHE A 23 -21.13 -6.25 -7.75
CA PHE A 23 -20.85 -4.82 -7.57
C PHE A 23 -20.97 -4.34 -6.12
N ASP A 24 -21.98 -4.82 -5.39
CA ASP A 24 -22.18 -4.49 -3.97
C ASP A 24 -21.04 -5.01 -3.08
N ALA A 25 -20.57 -6.24 -3.34
CA ALA A 25 -19.47 -6.82 -2.59
C ALA A 25 -18.15 -6.08 -2.92
N LYS A 26 -17.93 -5.75 -4.19
CA LYS A 26 -16.82 -4.89 -4.63
C LYS A 26 -16.82 -3.54 -3.92
N ASP A 27 -17.95 -2.83 -3.87
CA ASP A 27 -18.05 -1.53 -3.19
C ASP A 27 -17.78 -1.63 -1.68
N LYS A 28 -18.24 -2.71 -1.04
CA LYS A 28 -17.90 -3.00 0.36
C LYS A 28 -16.39 -3.20 0.54
N VAL A 29 -15.75 -4.00 -0.30
CA VAL A 29 -14.30 -4.23 -0.24
C VAL A 29 -13.54 -2.92 -0.41
N ILE A 30 -13.89 -2.09 -1.39
CA ILE A 30 -13.26 -0.77 -1.61
C ILE A 30 -13.45 0.14 -0.39
N LYS A 31 -14.67 0.20 0.17
CA LYS A 31 -14.97 1.01 1.35
C LYS A 31 -14.15 0.57 2.57
N TYR A 32 -14.05 -0.74 2.82
CA TYR A 32 -13.27 -1.27 3.93
C TYR A 32 -11.77 -1.10 3.71
N ALA A 33 -11.29 -1.28 2.48
CA ALA A 33 -9.91 -1.00 2.10
C ALA A 33 -9.54 0.46 2.35
N GLY A 34 -10.40 1.40 1.92
CA GLY A 34 -10.20 2.83 2.13
C GLY A 34 -10.15 3.19 3.62
N LYS A 35 -11.02 2.59 4.43
CA LYS A 35 -11.00 2.77 5.89
C LYS A 35 -9.67 2.28 6.49
N LEU A 36 -9.28 1.03 6.20
CA LEU A 36 -8.03 0.44 6.69
C LEU A 36 -6.82 1.29 6.29
N ILE A 37 -6.74 1.68 5.02
CA ILE A 37 -5.64 2.49 4.49
C ILE A 37 -5.60 3.86 5.16
N SER A 38 -6.75 4.50 5.35
CA SER A 38 -6.82 5.80 6.02
C SER A 38 -6.39 5.73 7.49
N GLU A 39 -6.74 4.65 8.18
CA GLU A 39 -6.40 4.43 9.59
C GLU A 39 -4.90 4.12 9.76
N GLU A 40 -4.32 3.30 8.89
CA GLU A 40 -2.92 2.84 9.02
C GLU A 40 -1.89 3.77 8.36
N PHE A 41 -2.22 4.39 7.21
CA PHE A 41 -1.28 5.18 6.42
C PHE A 41 -1.71 6.64 6.24
N GLY A 42 -2.93 6.99 6.64
CA GLY A 42 -3.51 8.31 6.46
C GLY A 42 -4.24 8.52 5.12
N PRO A 43 -5.13 9.52 5.05
CA PRO A 43 -6.01 9.74 3.88
C PRO A 43 -5.28 10.28 2.65
N SER A 44 -4.07 10.83 2.80
CA SER A 44 -3.23 11.33 1.70
C SER A 44 -2.17 10.33 1.24
N SER A 45 -2.22 9.08 1.74
CA SER A 45 -1.24 8.04 1.42
C SER A 45 -1.25 7.64 -0.05
N LEU A 46 -0.12 7.13 -0.53
CA LEU A 46 -0.01 6.58 -1.88
C LEU A 46 -1.00 5.43 -2.11
N TYR A 47 -1.28 4.62 -1.08
CA TYR A 47 -2.26 3.54 -1.16
C TYR A 47 -3.69 4.06 -1.38
N MET A 48 -4.06 5.17 -0.74
CA MET A 48 -5.38 5.80 -0.95
C MET A 48 -5.49 6.39 -2.36
N GLN A 49 -4.43 7.00 -2.87
CA GLN A 49 -4.38 7.48 -4.26
C GLN A 49 -4.50 6.33 -5.26
N LYS A 50 -3.78 5.22 -5.04
CA LYS A 50 -3.90 4.01 -5.86
C LYS A 50 -5.32 3.45 -5.83
N LEU A 51 -5.96 3.38 -4.67
CA LEU A 51 -7.34 2.90 -4.52
C LEU A 51 -8.33 3.73 -5.36
N GLY A 52 -8.17 5.06 -5.35
CA GLY A 52 -9.02 5.98 -6.12
C GLY A 52 -8.84 5.92 -7.65
N LEU A 53 -7.79 5.26 -8.15
CA LEU A 53 -7.51 5.10 -9.58
C LEU A 53 -7.98 3.74 -10.14
N ILE A 54 -8.53 2.87 -9.30
CA ILE A 54 -8.99 1.55 -9.74
C ILE A 54 -10.36 1.69 -10.40
N VAL A 55 -10.41 1.37 -11.68
CA VAL A 55 -11.61 1.45 -12.52
C VAL A 55 -12.22 0.07 -12.66
N PHE A 56 -13.53 -0.05 -12.39
CA PHE A 56 -14.29 -1.29 -12.51
C PHE A 56 -15.36 -1.27 -13.60
N SER A 57 -15.64 -0.11 -14.20
CA SER A 57 -16.56 -0.02 -15.33
C SER A 57 -15.99 0.83 -16.47
N PRO A 58 -16.32 0.51 -17.74
CA PRO A 58 -16.00 1.36 -18.87
C PRO A 58 -16.63 2.77 -18.78
N LYS A 59 -17.64 2.98 -17.93
CA LYS A 59 -18.21 4.32 -17.68
C LYS A 59 -17.31 5.18 -16.81
N ASP A 60 -16.41 4.57 -16.03
CA ASP A 60 -15.43 5.28 -15.20
C ASP A 60 -14.14 5.61 -15.99
N GLY A 61 -14.02 5.13 -17.24
CA GLY A 61 -12.90 5.41 -18.14
C GLY A 61 -13.41 5.95 -19.47
N ASN A 62 -13.08 7.20 -19.80
CA ASN A 62 -13.56 7.92 -21.00
C ASN A 62 -13.09 7.34 -22.35
N VAL A 63 -12.62 6.10 -22.41
CA VAL A 63 -11.96 5.50 -23.56
C VAL A 63 -12.42 4.05 -23.67
N LEU A 64 -12.83 3.64 -24.87
CA LEU A 64 -13.26 2.30 -25.33
C LEU A 64 -14.73 2.15 -25.76
N GLY A 65 -15.37 3.23 -26.22
CA GLY A 65 -16.49 3.12 -27.16
C GLY A 65 -15.96 3.31 -28.58
N ASN A 66 -15.56 2.22 -29.27
CA ASN A 66 -15.47 2.10 -30.75
C ASN A 66 -14.65 0.87 -31.19
N MET A 67 -14.89 -0.32 -30.64
CA MET A 67 -14.46 -1.57 -31.31
C MET A 67 -15.51 -2.63 -31.04
N GLY A 68 -16.00 -3.28 -32.10
CA GLY A 68 -17.13 -4.23 -32.11
C GLY A 68 -16.89 -5.55 -31.38
N ALA A 69 -16.37 -5.50 -30.15
CA ALA A 69 -16.49 -6.58 -29.19
C ALA A 69 -17.85 -6.44 -28.47
N ASP A 70 -18.46 -7.59 -28.15
CA ASP A 70 -19.71 -7.64 -27.39
C ASP A 70 -19.55 -6.82 -26.10
N GLU A 71 -20.49 -5.92 -25.82
CA GLU A 71 -20.38 -4.90 -24.76
C GLU A 71 -20.14 -5.54 -23.38
N GLU A 72 -20.65 -6.76 -23.18
CA GLU A 72 -20.42 -7.57 -21.99
C GLU A 72 -18.96 -8.00 -21.84
N HIS A 73 -18.29 -8.35 -22.94
CA HIS A 73 -16.89 -8.77 -22.93
C HIS A 73 -15.97 -7.63 -22.48
N ILE A 74 -16.25 -6.40 -22.94
CA ILE A 74 -15.49 -5.20 -22.54
C ILE A 74 -15.71 -4.91 -21.05
N LYS A 75 -16.96 -4.92 -20.58
CA LYS A 75 -17.30 -4.69 -19.16
C LYS A 75 -16.61 -5.71 -18.24
N ARG A 76 -16.63 -6.98 -18.62
CA ARG A 76 -15.98 -8.06 -17.87
C ARG A 76 -14.46 -7.91 -17.84
N SER A 77 -13.85 -7.54 -18.97
CA SER A 77 -12.42 -7.29 -19.06
C SER A 77 -11.99 -6.12 -18.16
N VAL A 78 -12.73 -5.01 -18.18
CA VAL A 78 -12.48 -3.85 -17.30
C VAL A 78 -12.65 -4.23 -15.83
N PHE A 79 -13.70 -4.97 -15.48
CA PHE A 79 -13.91 -5.45 -14.12
C PHE A 79 -12.74 -6.32 -13.64
N ASN A 80 -12.31 -7.30 -14.45
CA ASN A 80 -11.22 -8.20 -14.10
C ASN A 80 -9.90 -7.44 -13.92
N SER A 81 -9.59 -6.47 -14.79
CA SER A 81 -8.38 -5.65 -14.67
C SER A 81 -8.43 -4.75 -13.41
N GLY A 82 -9.60 -4.18 -13.10
CA GLY A 82 -9.81 -3.44 -11.85
C GLY A 82 -9.61 -4.34 -10.62
N LEU A 83 -10.13 -5.56 -10.68
CA LEU A 83 -10.02 -6.54 -9.60
C LEU A 83 -8.55 -6.95 -9.36
N GLU A 84 -7.79 -7.22 -10.40
CA GLU A 84 -6.36 -7.53 -10.31
C GLU A 84 -5.58 -6.40 -9.63
N ARG A 85 -5.84 -5.15 -10.02
CA ARG A 85 -5.21 -3.97 -9.40
C ARG A 85 -5.61 -3.81 -7.93
N LEU A 86 -6.86 -4.12 -7.59
CA LEU A 86 -7.35 -4.07 -6.21
C LEU A 86 -6.67 -5.13 -5.35
N ILE A 87 -6.57 -6.36 -5.84
CA ILE A 87 -5.89 -7.45 -5.13
C ILE A 87 -4.43 -7.09 -4.90
N SER A 88 -3.71 -6.63 -5.93
CA SER A 88 -2.31 -6.21 -5.81
C SER A 88 -2.12 -5.08 -4.80
N LEU A 89 -3.02 -4.08 -4.79
CA LEU A 89 -2.98 -3.01 -3.79
C LEU A 89 -3.19 -3.54 -2.36
N LEU A 90 -4.14 -4.45 -2.17
CA LEU A 90 -4.44 -5.02 -0.86
C LEU A 90 -3.31 -5.91 -0.35
N GLU A 91 -2.62 -6.62 -1.24
CA GLU A 91 -1.40 -7.38 -0.93
C GLU A 91 -0.27 -6.45 -0.50
N ASP A 92 0.00 -5.38 -1.25
CA ASP A 92 0.97 -4.35 -0.86
C ASP A 92 0.67 -3.78 0.54
N VAL A 93 -0.62 -3.51 0.81
CA VAL A 93 -1.10 -2.98 2.11
C VAL A 93 -0.91 -4.02 3.22
N ARG A 94 -1.35 -5.26 3.00
CA ARG A 94 -1.20 -6.37 3.96
C ARG A 94 0.27 -6.60 4.28
N ASP A 95 1.13 -6.66 3.27
CA ASP A 95 2.56 -6.92 3.45
C ASP A 95 3.26 -5.73 4.14
N SER A 96 2.74 -4.52 3.95
CA SER A 96 3.22 -3.34 4.68
C SER A 96 2.77 -3.32 6.16
N ILE A 97 1.59 -3.87 6.47
CA ILE A 97 1.05 -4.00 7.84
C ILE A 97 1.69 -5.19 8.57
N GLY A 98 1.82 -6.31 7.87
CA GLY A 98 2.29 -7.60 8.39
C GLY A 98 3.77 -7.84 8.21
N GLY A 99 4.49 -6.91 7.59
CA GLY A 99 5.93 -6.96 7.52
C GLY A 99 6.48 -7.18 8.91
N GLU A 100 7.10 -8.34 9.12
CA GLU A 100 7.92 -8.58 10.30
C GLU A 100 8.79 -7.33 10.49
N THR A 101 8.66 -6.66 11.64
CA THR A 101 9.79 -5.93 12.20
C THR A 101 10.93 -6.93 12.13
N ALA A 102 11.86 -6.75 11.19
CA ALA A 102 13.03 -7.62 11.14
C ALA A 102 13.59 -7.63 12.56
N SER A 103 13.54 -8.80 13.18
CA SER A 103 13.85 -9.04 14.58
C SER A 103 14.98 -8.14 15.04
N GLY A 104 14.72 -7.20 15.96
CA GLY A 104 15.68 -6.54 16.86
C GLY A 104 16.90 -5.77 16.31
N ASP A 105 17.40 -6.06 15.10
CA ASP A 105 18.81 -5.86 14.77
C ASP A 105 19.04 -5.11 13.45
N ARG A 106 17.98 -4.73 12.72
CA ARG A 106 18.11 -4.02 11.44
C ARG A 106 17.94 -2.52 11.60
N ILE A 107 19.07 -1.85 11.82
CA ILE A 107 19.18 -0.39 11.83
C ILE A 107 19.31 0.14 10.40
N VAL A 108 18.46 1.08 10.02
CA VAL A 108 18.53 1.77 8.72
C VAL A 108 19.19 3.13 8.88
N VAL A 109 20.29 3.33 8.16
CA VAL A 109 21.05 4.59 8.17
C VAL A 109 20.49 5.55 7.13
N VAL A 110 20.09 6.74 7.57
CA VAL A 110 19.48 7.77 6.71
C VAL A 110 20.42 8.97 6.57
N LYS A 111 20.91 9.23 5.35
CA LYS A 111 21.59 10.47 4.99
C LYS A 111 20.70 11.29 4.05
N ALA A 112 20.21 12.42 4.52
CA ALA A 112 19.36 13.33 3.74
C ALA A 112 20.00 14.70 3.61
N LYS A 113 19.73 15.40 2.50
CA LYS A 113 20.26 16.76 2.24
C LYS A 113 19.67 17.82 3.16
N ASP A 114 18.47 17.59 3.68
CA ASP A 114 17.73 18.55 4.51
C ASP A 114 16.89 17.85 5.60
N LYS A 115 16.52 18.61 6.63
CA LYS A 115 15.80 18.10 7.82
C LYS A 115 14.39 17.62 7.51
N ILE A 116 13.72 18.19 6.51
CA ILE A 116 12.34 17.86 6.16
C ILE A 116 12.32 16.49 5.47
N SER A 117 13.23 16.29 4.52
CA SER A 117 13.45 14.99 3.86
C SER A 117 13.85 13.91 4.87
N ALA A 118 14.75 14.24 5.81
CA ALA A 118 15.14 13.31 6.88
C ALA A 118 13.94 12.87 7.72
N ALA A 119 13.10 13.81 8.17
CA ALA A 119 11.92 13.51 8.97
C ALA A 119 10.91 12.63 8.23
N ARG A 120 10.67 12.93 6.94
CA ARG A 120 9.75 12.15 6.10
C ARG A 120 10.25 10.72 5.88
N ILE A 121 11.52 10.55 5.52
CA ILE A 121 12.15 9.24 5.30
C ILE A 121 12.15 8.44 6.61
N THR A 122 12.53 9.08 7.72
CA THR A 122 12.55 8.47 9.05
C THR A 122 11.16 7.98 9.47
N SER A 123 10.13 8.82 9.30
CA SER A 123 8.76 8.47 9.61
C SER A 123 8.27 7.27 8.80
N HIS A 124 8.57 7.25 7.49
CA HIS A 124 8.20 6.14 6.60
C HIS A 124 8.90 4.82 6.97
N ILE A 125 10.16 4.88 7.37
CA ILE A 125 10.94 3.69 7.77
C ILE A 125 10.48 3.19 9.15
N LYS A 126 10.23 4.09 10.11
CA LYS A 126 9.68 3.74 11.43
C LYS A 126 8.29 3.15 11.34
N ALA A 127 7.44 3.66 10.44
CA ALA A 127 6.11 3.10 10.19
C ALA A 127 6.17 1.64 9.70
N LYS A 128 7.29 1.24 9.09
CA LYS A 128 7.58 -0.14 8.68
C LYS A 128 8.27 -0.98 9.77
N GLY A 129 8.40 -0.47 10.99
CA GLY A 129 8.95 -1.20 12.12
C GLY A 129 10.47 -1.26 12.21
N TYR A 130 11.19 -0.44 11.43
CA TYR A 130 12.65 -0.39 11.47
C TYR A 130 13.13 0.74 12.39
N GLU A 131 14.25 0.51 13.08
CA GLU A 131 14.99 1.57 13.74
C GLU A 131 15.79 2.38 12.72
N THR A 132 15.87 3.69 12.95
CA THR A 132 16.51 4.63 12.03
C THR A 132 17.57 5.45 12.72
N ILE A 133 18.73 5.57 12.09
CA ILE A 133 19.79 6.48 12.53
C ILE A 133 20.02 7.51 11.44
N THR A 134 19.72 8.77 11.75
CA THR A 134 20.01 9.87 10.84
C THR A 134 21.47 10.29 10.99
N ILE A 135 22.21 10.34 9.88
CA ILE A 135 23.59 10.81 9.84
C ILE A 135 23.71 12.11 9.04
N LYS A 136 24.58 13.00 9.48
CA LYS A 136 24.92 14.24 8.75
C LYS A 136 25.94 13.98 7.65
N ASP A 137 26.97 13.21 7.97
CA ASP A 137 28.10 12.90 7.11
C ASP A 137 28.76 11.57 7.51
N THR A 138 29.89 11.26 6.88
CA THR A 138 30.61 10.01 7.07
C THR A 138 31.32 9.94 8.43
N ASP A 139 31.65 11.07 9.04
CA ASP A 139 32.32 11.11 10.35
C ASP A 139 31.29 10.94 11.48
N ASP A 140 30.13 11.58 11.36
CA ASP A 140 28.96 11.34 12.25
C ASP A 140 28.48 9.88 12.18
N TRP A 141 28.69 9.20 11.05
CA TRP A 141 28.43 7.75 10.96
C TRP A 141 29.41 6.94 11.80
N LYS A 142 30.72 7.24 11.75
CA LYS A 142 31.73 6.52 12.54
C LYS A 142 31.46 6.63 14.03
N GLU A 143 31.21 7.85 14.54
CA GLU A 143 30.91 8.06 15.96
C GLU A 143 29.66 7.29 16.43
N LYS A 144 28.64 7.17 15.57
CA LYS A 144 27.41 6.44 15.90
C LYS A 144 27.59 4.94 15.77
N LEU A 145 28.38 4.48 14.81
CA LEU A 145 28.74 3.08 14.66
C LEU A 145 29.52 2.59 15.88
N ASP A 146 30.50 3.36 16.36
CA ASP A 146 31.28 3.02 17.54
C ASP A 146 30.40 2.89 18.80
N LYS A 147 29.38 3.74 18.95
CA LYS A 147 28.38 3.66 20.05
C LYS A 147 27.45 2.46 19.96
N LEU A 148 27.23 1.91 18.76
CA LEU A 148 26.38 0.74 18.55
C LEU A 148 27.15 -0.57 18.75
N LEU A 149 28.48 -0.53 18.59
CA LEU A 149 29.37 -1.68 18.72
C LEU A 149 30.01 -1.78 20.13
N SER A 150 29.85 -0.76 20.97
CA SER A 150 30.29 -0.73 22.38
C SER A 150 29.24 -1.26 23.33
#